data_AF-A0A9P9HL78-F1
#
_entry.id   AF-A0A9P9HL78-F1
#
_cell.length_a   1.000
_cell.length_b   1.000
_cell.length_c   1.000
_cell.angle_alpha   90.00
_cell.angle_beta   90.00
_cell.angle_gamma   90.00
#
_symmetry.space_group_name_H-M   'P 1'
#
loop_
_entity.id
_entity.type
_entity.pdbx_description
1 polymer ?
#
loop_
_entity_poly.entity_id
_entity_poly.type
_entity_poly.pdbx_seq_one_letter_code
_entity_poly.pdbx_strand_id
1 'polypeptide(L)' 'MFSKLFLLALPLVLAAPAVKRTEGDITFYTPGKGACAGTHGVDDMVAAVGANLYDSSDVCGKTITLQGDAGTVTLTVVE' A
#
# COMPACT_ATOMS: atom_id res chain seq x y z
N MET A 1 44.95 40.49 3.20
CA MET A 1 44.34 39.49 2.30
C MET A 1 43.62 38.46 3.17
N PHE A 2 42.29 38.57 3.30
CA PHE A 2 41.49 37.75 4.20
C PHE A 2 41.09 36.44 3.50
N SER A 3 41.73 35.33 3.90
CA SER A 3 41.37 33.98 3.46
C SER A 3 40.02 33.60 4.08
N LYS A 4 38.96 33.61 3.27
CA LYS A 4 37.63 33.13 3.67
C LYS A 4 37.60 31.61 3.50
N LEU A 5 37.74 30.88 4.61
CA LEU A 5 37.46 29.45 4.68
C LEU A 5 35.94 29.26 4.67
N PHE A 6 35.37 28.91 3.51
CA PHE A 6 33.95 28.60 3.38
C PHE A 6 33.75 27.11 3.70
N LEU A 7 33.32 26.81 4.93
CA LEU A 7 32.94 25.47 5.38
C LEU A 7 31.63 25.07 4.68
N LEU A 8 31.69 24.14 3.73
CA LEU A 8 30.53 23.47 3.16
C LEU A 8 29.92 22.53 4.21
N ALA A 9 28.82 22.96 4.83
CA ALA A 9 27.99 22.07 5.64
C ALA A 9 27.16 21.17 4.70
N LEU A 10 27.47 19.86 4.69
CA LEU A 10 26.73 18.87 3.93
C LEU A 10 25.48 18.46 4.74
N PRO A 11 24.25 18.70 4.24
CA PRO A 11 23.06 18.26 4.96
C PRO A 11 23.01 16.72 4.95
N LEU A 12 22.97 16.09 6.12
CA LEU A 12 22.60 14.69 6.24
C LEU A 12 21.11 14.56 5.87
N VAL A 13 20.84 14.20 4.62
CA VAL A 13 19.48 13.84 4.20
C VAL A 13 19.20 12.43 4.72
N LEU A 14 18.33 12.32 5.72
CA LEU A 14 17.86 11.03 6.22
C LEU A 14 16.88 10.46 5.18
N ALA A 15 17.33 9.46 4.42
CA ALA A 15 16.47 8.77 3.47
C ALA A 15 15.38 7.99 4.22
N ALA A 16 14.12 8.18 3.82
CA ALA A 16 13.01 7.39 4.34
C ALA A 16 13.20 5.90 3.97
N PRO A 17 12.74 4.96 4.82
CA PRO A 17 12.81 3.54 4.51
C PRO A 17 12.03 3.24 3.23
N ALA A 18 12.68 2.53 2.30
CA ALA A 18 12.05 2.07 1.07
C ALA A 18 11.03 0.98 1.42
N VAL A 19 9.74 1.28 1.22
CA VAL A 19 8.66 0.30 1.34
C VAL A 19 8.55 -0.43 0.01
N LYS A 20 8.66 -1.77 0.02
CA LYS A 20 8.43 -2.58 -1.17
C LYS A 20 6.99 -2.39 -1.63
N ARG A 21 6.80 -1.95 -2.87
CA ARG A 21 5.48 -1.83 -3.51
C ARG A 21 5.39 -2.83 -4.65
N THR A 22 4.18 -3.33 -4.88
CA THR A 22 3.85 -4.11 -6.06
C THR A 22 3.01 -3.24 -6.96
N GLU A 23 3.38 -3.18 -8.24
CA GLU A 23 2.61 -2.50 -9.27
C GLU A 23 1.70 -3.49 -9.99
N GLY A 24 0.57 -3.00 -10.47
CA GLY A 24 -0.41 -3.80 -11.20
C GLY A 24 -1.68 -3.02 -11.49
N ASP A 25 -2.61 -3.70 -12.16
CA ASP A 25 -3.91 -3.15 -12.49
C ASP A 25 -4.91 -3.34 -11.34
N ILE A 26 -5.80 -2.37 -11.17
CA ILE A 26 -6.84 -2.38 -10.15
C ILE A 26 -8.20 -2.30 -10.85
N THR A 27 -9.14 -3.14 -10.42
CA THR A 27 -10.54 -3.13 -10.89
C THR A 27 -11.49 -3.04 -9.69
N PHE A 28 -12.79 -3.07 -9.93
CA PHE A 28 -13.81 -3.00 -8.88
C PHE A 28 -14.86 -4.09 -9.05
N TYR A 29 -15.53 -4.44 -7.95
CA TYR A 29 -16.61 -5.40 -7.91
C TYR A 29 -17.65 -4.98 -6.85
N THR A 30 -18.83 -5.61 -6.85
CA THR A 30 -19.82 -5.45 -5.78
C THR A 30 -19.52 -6.49 -4.69
N PRO A 31 -19.21 -6.09 -3.45
CA PRO A 31 -18.86 -7.03 -2.38
C PRO A 31 -19.99 -8.01 -2.02
N GLY A 32 -19.59 -9.14 -1.44
CA GLY A 32 -20.49 -10.20 -1.00
C GLY A 32 -19.80 -11.15 -0.02
N LYS A 33 -20.03 -12.46 -0.18
CA LYS A 33 -19.34 -13.48 0.63
C LYS A 33 -18.00 -13.84 0.00
N GLY A 34 -16.90 -13.33 0.58
CA GLY A 34 -15.54 -13.54 0.09
C GLY A 34 -14.86 -14.82 0.58
N ALA A 35 -13.67 -15.08 0.05
CA ALA A 35 -12.86 -16.26 0.34
C ALA A 35 -12.38 -16.33 1.81
N CYS A 36 -12.18 -15.17 2.45
CA CYS A 36 -11.72 -15.08 3.85
C CYS A 36 -12.80 -15.38 4.90
N ALA A 37 -13.99 -15.81 4.48
CA ALA A 37 -15.20 -15.91 5.28
C ALA A 37 -15.71 -14.56 5.80
N GLY A 38 -17.04 -14.40 5.85
CA GLY A 38 -17.70 -13.12 6.13
C GLY A 38 -18.56 -12.67 4.97
N THR A 39 -19.36 -11.62 5.17
CA THR A 39 -20.16 -10.99 4.12
C THR A 39 -20.00 -9.50 4.25
N HIS A 40 -19.59 -8.86 3.16
CA HIS A 40 -19.30 -7.44 3.10
C HIS A 40 -20.27 -6.74 2.15
N GLY A 41 -20.59 -5.49 2.48
CA GLY A 41 -21.51 -4.64 1.72
C GLY A 41 -20.79 -3.61 0.86
N VAL A 42 -21.56 -2.88 0.06
CA VAL A 42 -21.07 -1.80 -0.82
C VAL A 42 -20.46 -0.62 -0.06
N ASP A 43 -20.78 -0.47 1.22
CA ASP A 43 -20.25 0.58 2.09
C ASP A 43 -18.94 0.17 2.78
N ASP A 44 -18.50 -1.10 2.63
CA ASP A 44 -17.27 -1.60 3.24
C ASP A 44 -16.06 -1.35 2.32
N MET A 45 -14.99 -0.80 2.89
CA MET A 45 -13.72 -0.59 2.19
C MET A 45 -12.90 -1.88 2.14
N VAL A 46 -13.19 -2.72 1.14
CA VAL A 46 -12.62 -4.06 1.01
C VAL A 46 -11.90 -4.29 -0.32
N ALA A 47 -10.97 -5.23 -0.31
CA ALA A 47 -10.21 -5.65 -1.48
C ALA A 47 -10.26 -7.16 -1.67
N ALA A 48 -10.33 -7.57 -2.94
CA ALA A 48 -9.99 -8.92 -3.37
C ALA A 48 -8.53 -8.95 -3.84
N VAL A 49 -7.76 -9.99 -3.50
CA VAL A 49 -6.38 -10.17 -3.95
C VAL A 49 -6.26 -11.31 -4.96
N GLY A 50 -5.22 -11.28 -5.80
CA GLY A 50 -4.98 -12.36 -6.75
C GLY A 50 -4.62 -13.68 -6.05
N ALA A 51 -4.98 -14.80 -6.66
CA ALA A 51 -4.80 -16.16 -6.12
C ALA A 51 -3.37 -16.43 -5.60
N ASN A 52 -2.35 -15.98 -6.33
CA ASN A 52 -0.96 -16.16 -5.90
C ASN A 52 -0.69 -15.55 -4.51
N LEU A 53 -1.26 -14.39 -4.20
CA LEU A 53 -1.06 -13.73 -2.91
C LEU A 53 -1.91 -14.40 -1.82
N TYR A 54 -3.13 -14.79 -2.16
CA TYR A 54 -4.02 -15.55 -1.28
C TYR A 54 -3.43 -16.92 -0.87
N ASP A 55 -2.85 -17.66 -1.82
CA ASP A 55 -2.35 -19.01 -1.60
C ASP A 55 -0.98 -19.04 -0.90
N SER A 56 -0.16 -17.99 -1.10
CA SER A 56 1.22 -17.94 -0.58
C SER A 56 1.35 -17.26 0.78
N SER A 57 0.29 -16.63 1.29
CA SER A 57 0.34 -15.89 2.56
C SER A 57 -1.01 -15.83 3.27
N ASP A 58 -0.97 -15.77 4.60
CA ASP A 58 -2.16 -15.45 5.39
C ASP A 58 -2.50 -13.97 5.16
N VAL A 59 -3.51 -13.68 4.34
CA VAL A 59 -3.89 -12.31 3.94
C VAL A 59 -5.19 -11.83 4.55
N CYS A 60 -6.03 -12.75 5.02
CA CYS A 60 -7.38 -12.44 5.45
C CYS A 60 -7.40 -11.47 6.63
N GLY A 61 -8.22 -10.43 6.52
CA GLY A 61 -8.34 -9.37 7.53
C GLY A 61 -7.14 -8.43 7.63
N LYS A 62 -6.09 -8.62 6.83
CA LYS A 62 -5.00 -7.65 6.73
C LYS A 62 -5.44 -6.44 5.93
N THR A 63 -4.77 -5.31 6.18
CA THR A 63 -4.98 -4.09 5.42
C THR A 63 -3.91 -3.90 4.36
N ILE A 64 -4.33 -3.38 3.21
CA ILE A 64 -3.45 -2.98 2.12
C ILE A 64 -3.67 -1.49 1.82
N THR A 65 -2.60 -0.82 1.41
CA THR A 65 -2.66 0.56 0.94
C THR A 65 -2.51 0.57 -0.57
N LEU A 66 -3.56 1.00 -1.27
CA LEU A 66 -3.51 1.23 -2.70
C LEU A 66 -3.19 2.70 -2.97
N GLN A 67 -2.33 2.92 -3.96
CA GLN A 67 -2.01 4.26 -4.44
C GLN A 67 -2.23 4.28 -5.96
N GLY A 68 -3.06 5.21 -6.41
CA GLY A 68 -3.29 5.51 -7.81
C GLY A 68 -3.26 7.02 -8.06
N ASP A 69 -3.57 7.43 -9.28
CA ASP A 69 -3.47 8.84 -9.69
C ASP A 69 -4.37 9.78 -8.87
N ALA A 70 -5.51 9.28 -8.41
CA ALA A 70 -6.46 10.04 -7.59
C ALA A 70 -6.05 10.14 -6.11
N GLY A 71 -5.06 9.37 -5.65
CA GLY A 71 -4.59 9.38 -4.27
C GLY A 71 -4.41 7.99 -3.68
N THR A 72 -4.55 7.91 -2.35
CA THR A 72 -4.23 6.73 -1.57
C THR A 72 -5.41 6.30 -0.71
N VAL A 73 -5.68 5.01 -0.66
CA VAL A 73 -6.75 4.42 0.17
C VAL A 73 -6.26 3.16 0.87
N THR A 74 -6.78 2.91 2.07
CA THR A 74 -6.53 1.69 2.84
C THR A 74 -7.77 0.82 2.81
N LEU A 75 -7.59 -0.47 2.52
CA LEU A 75 -8.66 -1.45 2.34
C LEU A 75 -8.34 -2.69 3.17
N THR A 76 -9.37 -3.42 3.58
CA THR A 76 -9.22 -4.73 4.23
C THR A 76 -9.33 -5.84 3.18
N VAL A 77 -8.43 -6.82 3.23
CA VAL A 77 -8.49 -8.00 2.36
C VAL A 77 -9.52 -8.98 2.91
N VAL A 78 -10.51 -9.30 2.08
CA VAL A 78 -11.63 -10.20 2.43
C VAL A 78 -11.88 -11.29 1.39
N GLU A 79 -11.23 -11.19 0.24
CA GLU A 79 -11.33 -12.13 -0.88
C GLU A 79 -9.98 -12.27 -1.60
#